data_AF-A0A2V9MVQ1-F1
#
_entry.id   AF-A0A2V9MVQ1-F1
#
_cell.length_a   1.000
_cell.length_b   1.000
_cell.length_c   1.000
_cell.angle_alpha   90.00
_cell.angle_beta   90.00
_cell.angle_gamma   90.00
#
_symmetry.space_group_name_H-M   'P 1'
#
loop_
_entity.id
_entity.type
_entity.pdbx_description
1 polymer ?
#
loop_
_entity_poly.entity_id
_entity_poly.type
_entity_poly.pdbx_seq_one_letter_code
_entity_poly.pdbx_strand_id
1 'polypeptide(L)'
;MTEGLMWNRNQIVNAKYAEYATSADFCQIFDKDMSSLYLLSLLLTGDHKKAEECFVAGLENAVDRNRVFKDWARGWARRVIIQNALRTVDPHPKKESILNSASIEANDKTAAERPEIAAVLGLQAFDRFVFVMSVLEDYSDHDCSILLGSTRRDVLAARVRALQKIGSAAEFFRAQKENREIPARTAVDHRESGMLYARFA
;
A
#
# COMPACT_ATOMS: atom_id res chain seq x y z
N MET A 1 -26.05 41.69 35.31
CA MET A 1 -26.25 40.22 35.33
C MET A 1 -26.64 39.81 33.92
N THR A 2 -25.67 39.61 33.02
CA THR A 2 -25.10 38.29 32.62
C THR A 2 -26.00 37.38 31.78
N GLU A 3 -26.93 37.89 30.97
CA GLU A 3 -27.69 37.04 30.02
C GLU A 3 -27.32 37.24 28.55
N GLY A 4 -26.83 38.42 28.14
CA GLY A 4 -26.46 38.70 26.74
C GLY A 4 -25.14 38.08 26.24
N LEU A 5 -24.26 37.64 27.14
CA LEU A 5 -22.94 37.06 26.80
C LEU A 5 -22.94 35.53 26.69
N MET A 6 -24.02 34.86 27.12
CA MET A 6 -24.13 33.39 27.13
C MET A 6 -24.58 32.82 25.78
N TRP A 7 -25.45 33.53 25.06
CA TRP A 7 -25.97 33.10 23.74
C TRP A 7 -24.93 33.18 22.62
N ASN A 8 -24.04 34.17 22.65
CA ASN A 8 -22.99 34.34 21.65
C ASN A 8 -21.86 33.31 21.82
N ARG A 9 -21.58 32.89 23.07
CA ARG A 9 -20.55 31.89 23.35
C ARG A 9 -20.95 30.53 22.78
N ASN A 10 -22.19 30.07 23.00
CA ASN A 10 -22.64 28.79 22.47
C ASN A 10 -22.63 28.72 20.94
N GLN A 11 -22.98 29.80 20.22
CA GLN A 11 -22.89 29.83 18.76
C GLN A 11 -21.43 29.80 18.26
N ILE A 12 -20.52 30.53 18.91
CA ILE A 12 -19.08 30.52 18.56
C ILE A 12 -18.46 29.15 18.86
N VAL A 13 -18.85 28.51 19.97
CA VAL A 13 -18.34 27.18 20.30
C VAL A 13 -18.89 26.15 19.31
N ASN A 14 -20.17 26.23 18.93
CA ASN A 14 -20.80 25.33 17.96
C ASN A 14 -20.23 25.50 16.53
N ALA A 15 -19.91 26.74 16.13
CA ALA A 15 -19.23 27.02 14.86
C ALA A 15 -17.79 26.47 14.85
N LYS A 16 -17.04 26.60 15.96
CA LYS A 16 -15.72 25.98 16.09
C LYS A 16 -15.79 24.44 16.08
N TYR A 17 -16.82 23.83 16.65
CA TYR A 17 -17.03 22.38 16.59
C TYR A 17 -17.39 21.87 15.19
N ALA A 18 -18.00 22.71 14.34
CA ALA A 18 -18.27 22.36 12.95
C ALA A 18 -16.99 22.19 12.10
N GLU A 19 -15.89 22.81 12.54
CA GLU A 19 -14.60 22.83 11.83
C GLU A 19 -13.73 21.59 12.11
N TYR A 20 -13.91 20.94 13.26
CA TYR A 20 -13.15 19.75 13.65
C TYR A 20 -13.88 18.45 13.31
N ALA A 21 -13.10 17.44 12.93
CA ALA A 21 -13.56 16.10 12.67
C ALA A 21 -14.05 15.44 13.96
N THR A 22 -15.20 14.79 13.84
CA THR A 22 -15.84 13.98 14.87
C THR A 22 -15.58 12.50 14.61
N SER A 23 -15.94 11.65 15.56
CA SER A 23 -15.95 10.19 15.37
C SER A 23 -16.77 9.78 14.13
N ALA A 24 -17.92 10.41 13.91
CA ALA A 24 -18.76 10.14 12.74
C ALA A 24 -18.07 10.50 11.42
N ASP A 25 -17.31 11.59 11.39
CA ASP A 25 -16.54 11.98 10.21
C ASP A 25 -15.45 10.93 9.90
N PHE A 26 -14.75 10.43 10.92
CA PHE A 26 -13.75 9.36 10.73
C PHE A 26 -14.38 8.03 10.31
N CYS A 27 -15.51 7.62 10.91
CA CYS A 27 -16.23 6.43 10.46
C CYS A 27 -16.61 6.54 8.98
N GLN A 28 -17.11 7.71 8.55
CA GLN A 28 -17.46 7.94 7.16
C GLN A 28 -16.23 7.94 6.23
N ILE A 29 -15.09 8.49 6.67
CA ILE A 29 -13.84 8.43 5.91
C ILE A 29 -13.37 6.99 5.74
N PHE A 30 -13.36 6.20 6.81
CA PHE A 30 -12.90 4.81 6.76
C PHE A 30 -13.83 3.92 5.95
N ASP A 31 -15.13 4.18 5.96
CA ASP A 31 -16.11 3.50 5.11
C ASP A 31 -15.89 3.85 3.62
N LYS A 32 -15.82 5.15 3.29
CA LYS A 32 -15.64 5.62 1.90
C LYS A 32 -14.29 5.24 1.29
N ASP A 33 -13.22 5.34 2.08
CA ASP A 33 -11.85 5.09 1.62
C ASP A 33 -11.34 3.68 1.99
N MET A 34 -12.23 2.79 2.44
CA MET A 34 -11.91 1.46 2.99
C MET A 34 -10.89 0.71 2.13
N SER A 35 -11.14 0.56 0.83
CA SER A 35 -10.24 -0.18 -0.07
C SER A 35 -8.84 0.45 -0.14
N SER A 36 -8.76 1.79 -0.16
CA SER A 36 -7.49 2.50 -0.28
C SER A 36 -6.69 2.48 1.03
N LEU A 37 -7.37 2.64 2.17
CA LEU A 37 -6.76 2.61 3.49
C LEU A 37 -6.35 1.18 3.88
N TYR A 38 -7.15 0.18 3.55
CA TYR A 38 -6.78 -1.22 3.72
C TYR A 38 -5.60 -1.62 2.83
N LEU A 39 -5.59 -1.18 1.56
CA LEU A 39 -4.44 -1.40 0.69
C LEU A 39 -3.17 -0.75 1.25
N LEU A 40 -3.26 0.48 1.77
CA LEU A 40 -2.13 1.13 2.43
C LEU A 40 -1.62 0.30 3.62
N SER A 41 -2.53 -0.19 4.48
CA SER A 41 -2.17 -1.11 5.57
C SER A 41 -1.44 -2.34 5.03
N LEU A 42 -1.97 -2.99 3.99
CA LEU A 42 -1.40 -4.19 3.40
C LEU A 42 -0.01 -3.96 2.81
N LEU A 43 0.17 -2.88 2.05
CA LEU A 43 1.46 -2.54 1.46
C LEU A 43 2.52 -2.27 2.54
N LEU A 44 2.15 -1.65 3.66
CA LEU A 44 3.08 -1.41 4.76
C LEU A 44 3.40 -2.72 5.50
N THR A 45 2.38 -3.48 5.90
CA THR A 45 2.58 -4.65 6.77
C THR A 45 3.16 -5.85 6.04
N GLY A 46 2.93 -5.98 4.72
CA GLY A 46 3.36 -7.13 3.94
C GLY A 46 2.57 -8.42 4.22
N ASP A 47 1.54 -8.35 5.07
CA ASP A 47 0.80 -9.50 5.60
C ASP A 47 -0.66 -9.11 5.83
N HIS A 48 -1.59 -9.94 5.35
CA HIS A 48 -3.03 -9.66 5.40
C HIS A 48 -3.59 -9.57 6.82
N LYS A 49 -3.13 -10.44 7.73
CA LYS A 49 -3.60 -10.45 9.12
C LYS A 49 -3.13 -9.18 9.83
N LYS A 50 -1.84 -8.83 9.69
CA LYS A 50 -1.30 -7.58 10.23
C LYS A 50 -1.94 -6.35 9.60
N ALA A 51 -2.32 -6.41 8.32
CA ALA A 51 -2.99 -5.31 7.62
C ALA A 51 -4.38 -5.04 8.22
N GLU A 52 -5.14 -6.10 8.48
CA GLU A 52 -6.45 -6.02 9.14
C GLU A 52 -6.33 -5.45 10.55
N GLU A 53 -5.43 -6.01 11.36
CA GLU A 53 -5.14 -5.50 12.72
C GLU A 53 -4.74 -4.01 12.69
N CYS A 54 -3.86 -3.63 11.75
CA CYS A 54 -3.42 -2.24 11.57
C CYS A 54 -4.56 -1.30 11.15
N PHE A 55 -5.45 -1.76 10.27
CA PHE A 55 -6.60 -1.00 9.80
C PHE A 55 -7.61 -0.76 10.93
N VAL A 56 -7.99 -1.81 11.66
CA VAL A 56 -8.95 -1.74 12.78
C VAL A 56 -8.42 -0.84 13.88
N ALA A 57 -7.17 -1.06 14.31
CA ALA A 57 -6.52 -0.17 15.28
C ALA A 57 -6.38 1.27 14.74
N GLY A 58 -6.37 1.45 13.42
CA GLY A 58 -6.30 2.75 12.75
C GLY A 58 -7.57 3.56 12.94
N LEU A 59 -8.71 2.91 12.79
CA LEU A 59 -10.02 3.50 13.02
C LEU A 59 -10.17 3.92 14.49
N GLU A 60 -9.86 3.03 15.44
CA GLU A 60 -9.93 3.32 16.88
C GLU A 60 -9.02 4.50 17.26
N ASN A 61 -7.75 4.47 16.83
CA ASN A 61 -6.79 5.53 17.17
C ASN A 61 -7.09 6.87 16.49
N ALA A 62 -7.75 6.88 15.33
CA ALA A 62 -8.14 8.12 14.65
C ALA A 62 -9.22 8.88 15.43
N VAL A 63 -10.11 8.14 16.11
CA VAL A 63 -11.19 8.71 16.93
C VAL A 63 -10.67 9.26 18.26
N ASP A 64 -9.68 8.60 18.88
CA ASP A 64 -9.31 8.87 20.28
C ASP A 64 -8.21 9.93 20.46
N ARG A 65 -7.35 10.15 19.47
CA ARG A 65 -6.01 10.74 19.75
C ARG A 65 -5.83 12.22 19.42
N ASN A 66 -6.70 12.86 18.63
CA ASN A 66 -6.52 14.29 18.32
C ASN A 66 -7.75 14.99 17.70
N ARG A 67 -7.95 16.26 18.05
CA ARG A 67 -8.89 17.14 17.31
C ARG A 67 -8.20 17.65 16.04
N VAL A 68 -8.65 17.16 14.90
CA VAL A 68 -8.14 17.54 13.57
C VAL A 68 -9.22 18.29 12.83
N PHE A 69 -8.87 19.30 12.05
CA PHE A 69 -9.83 19.98 11.18
C PHE A 69 -10.41 18.98 10.16
N LYS A 70 -11.69 19.11 9.81
CA LYS A 70 -12.38 18.17 8.90
C LYS A 70 -11.66 18.00 7.57
N ASP A 71 -11.19 19.10 7.00
CA ASP A 71 -10.48 19.11 5.72
C ASP A 71 -9.17 18.30 5.76
N TRP A 72 -8.62 18.08 6.96
CA TRP A 72 -7.36 17.38 7.16
C TRP A 72 -7.56 15.95 7.66
N ALA A 73 -8.81 15.57 8.00
CA ALA A 73 -9.15 14.29 8.59
C ALA A 73 -8.77 13.11 7.69
N ARG A 74 -8.90 13.26 6.37
CA ARG A 74 -8.53 12.23 5.39
C ARG A 74 -7.01 11.97 5.39
N GLY A 75 -6.20 13.03 5.34
CA GLY A 75 -4.74 12.91 5.45
C GLY A 75 -4.31 12.38 6.82
N TRP A 76 -5.03 12.77 7.88
CA TRP A 76 -4.81 12.24 9.22
C TRP A 76 -5.09 10.74 9.33
N ALA A 77 -6.18 10.25 8.72
CA ALA A 77 -6.50 8.82 8.69
C ALA A 77 -5.35 7.99 8.10
N ARG A 78 -4.79 8.43 6.95
CA ARG A 78 -3.60 7.80 6.34
C ARG A 78 -2.40 7.83 7.27
N ARG A 79 -2.13 8.97 7.92
CA ARG A 79 -1.04 9.10 8.88
C ARG A 79 -1.19 8.15 10.07
N VAL A 80 -2.41 7.96 10.58
CA VAL A 80 -2.68 7.03 11.69
C VAL A 80 -2.41 5.58 11.27
N ILE A 81 -2.79 5.19 10.04
CA ILE A 81 -2.47 3.88 9.47
C ILE A 81 -0.95 3.67 9.41
N ILE A 82 -0.20 4.64 8.87
CA ILE A 82 1.27 4.57 8.81
C ILE A 82 1.87 4.41 10.21
N GLN A 83 1.40 5.19 11.19
CA GLN A 83 1.88 5.10 12.57
C GLN A 83 1.58 3.75 13.24
N ASN A 84 0.41 3.17 12.98
CA ASN A 84 0.09 1.85 13.50
C ASN A 84 0.96 0.77 12.85
N ALA A 85 1.14 0.81 11.54
CA ALA A 85 1.99 -0.13 10.83
C ALA A 85 3.45 -0.06 11.33
N LEU A 86 3.97 1.14 11.60
CA LEU A 86 5.29 1.33 12.19
C LEU A 86 5.43 0.63 13.54
N ARG A 87 4.41 0.71 14.42
CA ARG A 87 4.41 0.02 15.72
C ARG A 87 4.34 -1.50 15.58
N THR A 88 3.54 -2.00 14.64
CA THR A 88 3.33 -3.43 14.44
C THR A 88 4.52 -4.13 13.77
N VAL A 89 5.14 -3.47 12.79
CA VAL A 89 6.23 -4.07 12.00
C VAL A 89 7.60 -3.74 12.57
N ASP A 90 7.78 -2.54 13.14
CA ASP A 90 9.07 -2.01 13.58
C ASP A 90 10.17 -2.18 12.50
N PRO A 91 10.00 -1.52 11.33
CA PRO A 91 10.93 -1.65 10.22
C PRO A 91 12.23 -0.91 10.54
N HIS A 92 13.32 -1.65 10.73
CA HIS A 92 14.62 -1.09 11.10
C HIS A 92 15.75 -1.60 10.19
N PRO A 93 16.60 -0.73 9.63
CA PRO A 93 17.64 -1.15 8.68
C PRO A 93 18.60 -2.20 9.26
N LYS A 94 18.93 -2.06 10.55
CA LYS A 94 19.87 -2.96 11.26
C LYS A 94 19.26 -4.33 11.59
N LYS A 95 17.94 -4.40 11.76
CA LYS A 95 17.22 -5.62 12.09
C LYS A 95 17.11 -6.55 10.88
N GLU A 96 17.06 -5.95 9.69
CA GLU A 96 16.89 -6.68 8.42
C GLU A 96 18.20 -7.29 7.90
N SER A 97 19.36 -6.71 8.20
CA SER A 97 20.64 -7.32 7.80
C SER A 97 20.88 -8.69 8.45
N ILE A 98 20.19 -8.99 9.55
CA ILE A 98 20.30 -10.25 10.32
C ILE A 98 19.29 -11.30 9.83
N LEU A 99 18.15 -10.89 9.26
CA LEU A 99 17.02 -11.77 8.90
C LEU A 99 16.98 -12.19 7.42
N ASN A 100 18.07 -11.96 6.67
CA ASN A 100 18.19 -12.17 5.21
C ASN A 100 17.98 -13.62 4.69
N SER A 101 17.47 -14.57 5.49
CA SER A 101 17.27 -15.97 5.10
C SER A 101 15.81 -16.43 4.99
N ALA A 102 14.82 -15.62 5.37
CA ALA A 102 13.42 -16.02 5.25
C ALA A 102 12.77 -15.31 4.04
N SER A 103 12.75 -16.00 2.91
CA SER A 103 11.91 -15.65 1.76
C SER A 103 10.45 -15.62 2.20
N ILE A 104 9.83 -14.44 2.19
CA ILE A 104 8.38 -14.31 2.34
C ILE A 104 7.77 -14.89 1.06
N GLU A 105 7.11 -16.04 1.19
CA GLU A 105 6.33 -16.63 0.10
C GLU A 105 5.22 -15.63 -0.27
N ALA A 106 5.41 -14.93 -1.37
CA ALA A 106 4.35 -14.12 -1.96
C ALA A 106 3.19 -15.05 -2.29
N ASN A 107 2.00 -14.74 -1.79
CA ASN A 107 0.79 -15.51 -2.09
C ASN A 107 0.58 -15.51 -3.62
N ASP A 108 0.71 -16.68 -4.23
CA ASP A 108 0.80 -16.92 -5.68
C ASP A 108 -0.39 -16.31 -6.46
N LYS A 109 -1.55 -16.22 -5.81
CA LYS A 109 -2.76 -15.59 -6.38
C LYS A 109 -2.64 -14.06 -6.54
N THR A 110 -2.07 -13.38 -5.55
CA THR A 110 -1.92 -11.90 -5.58
C THR A 110 -0.90 -11.49 -6.65
N ALA A 111 0.13 -12.31 -6.86
CA ALA A 111 1.14 -12.11 -7.90
C ALA A 111 0.59 -12.27 -9.32
N ALA A 112 -0.39 -13.14 -9.52
CA ALA A 112 -1.02 -13.35 -10.83
C ALA A 112 -1.98 -12.22 -11.23
N GLU A 113 -2.76 -11.69 -10.28
CA GLU A 113 -3.80 -10.68 -10.58
C GLU A 113 -3.30 -9.23 -10.48
N ARG A 114 -2.36 -8.96 -9.57
CA ARG A 114 -1.84 -7.61 -9.30
C ARG A 114 -0.31 -7.64 -9.08
N PRO A 115 0.46 -7.83 -10.17
CA PRO A 115 1.91 -7.98 -10.10
C PRO A 115 2.61 -6.81 -9.41
N GLU A 116 2.09 -5.59 -9.55
CA GLU A 116 2.64 -4.39 -8.92
C GLU A 116 2.51 -4.45 -7.40
N ILE A 117 1.39 -4.95 -6.89
CA ILE A 117 1.18 -5.13 -5.45
C ILE A 117 2.13 -6.22 -4.93
N ALA A 118 2.21 -7.35 -5.62
CA ALA A 118 3.10 -8.44 -5.23
C ALA A 118 4.57 -8.01 -5.21
N ALA A 119 5.00 -7.18 -6.16
CA ALA A 119 6.35 -6.62 -6.18
C ALA A 119 6.65 -5.78 -4.93
N VAL A 120 5.69 -4.95 -4.48
CA VAL A 120 5.85 -4.16 -3.25
C VAL A 120 5.85 -5.06 -2.02
N LEU A 121 4.97 -6.06 -1.95
CA LEU A 121 4.92 -7.00 -0.81
C LEU A 121 6.21 -7.85 -0.70
N GLY A 122 6.88 -8.13 -1.82
CA GLY A 122 8.17 -8.82 -1.85
C GLY A 122 9.38 -7.99 -1.41
N LEU A 123 9.21 -6.69 -1.18
CA LEU A 123 10.28 -5.86 -0.61
C LEU A 123 10.53 -6.21 0.87
N GLN A 124 11.78 -6.03 1.32
CA GLN A 124 12.10 -6.05 2.75
C GLN A 124 11.34 -4.94 3.47
N ALA A 125 11.02 -5.11 4.76
CA ALA A 125 10.08 -4.21 5.42
C ALA A 125 10.56 -2.75 5.44
N PHE A 126 11.84 -2.47 5.67
CA PHE A 126 12.37 -1.12 5.63
C PHE A 126 12.30 -0.52 4.22
N ASP A 127 12.78 -1.26 3.20
CA ASP A 127 12.68 -0.85 1.79
C ASP A 127 11.21 -0.59 1.39
N ARG A 128 10.29 -1.42 1.87
CA ARG A 128 8.85 -1.33 1.62
C ARG A 128 8.22 -0.11 2.27
N PHE A 129 8.50 0.14 3.55
CA PHE A 129 8.02 1.33 4.25
C PHE A 129 8.55 2.60 3.60
N VAL A 130 9.84 2.63 3.27
CA VAL A 130 10.44 3.78 2.57
C VAL A 130 9.74 4.00 1.23
N PHE A 131 9.57 2.95 0.42
CA PHE A 131 8.87 3.07 -0.87
C PHE A 131 7.44 3.59 -0.72
N VAL A 132 6.64 2.97 0.13
CA VAL A 132 5.24 3.35 0.33
C VAL A 132 5.14 4.79 0.85
N MET A 133 5.89 5.13 1.90
CA MET A 133 5.82 6.47 2.50
C MET A 133 6.29 7.55 1.53
N SER A 134 7.41 7.33 0.84
CA SER A 134 8.01 8.38 0.03
C SER A 134 7.50 8.49 -1.40
N VAL A 135 7.12 7.37 -2.01
CA VAL A 135 6.71 7.34 -3.42
C VAL A 135 5.19 7.37 -3.54
N LEU A 136 4.48 6.62 -2.70
CA LEU A 136 3.02 6.51 -2.80
C LEU A 136 2.28 7.54 -1.93
N GLU A 137 2.85 7.92 -0.80
CA GLU A 137 2.26 8.88 0.14
C GLU A 137 2.97 10.24 0.18
N ASP A 138 3.96 10.45 -0.70
CA ASP A 138 4.68 11.72 -0.92
C ASP A 138 5.37 12.32 0.32
N TYR A 139 5.81 11.47 1.25
CA TYR A 139 6.61 11.92 2.39
C TYR A 139 8.02 12.30 1.93
N SER A 140 8.54 13.41 2.47
CA SER A 140 9.92 13.81 2.23
C SER A 140 10.91 12.79 2.81
N ASP A 141 12.13 12.73 2.26
CA ASP A 141 13.21 11.92 2.86
C ASP A 141 13.45 12.26 4.33
N HIS A 142 13.24 13.53 4.69
CA HIS A 142 13.37 13.98 6.06
C HIS A 142 12.29 13.40 6.97
N ASP A 143 11.02 13.47 6.57
CA ASP A 143 9.91 12.96 7.38
C ASP A 143 9.99 11.44 7.52
N CYS A 144 10.35 10.74 6.45
CA CYS A 144 10.66 9.31 6.49
C CYS A 144 11.77 9.00 7.50
N SER A 145 12.88 9.76 7.49
CA SER A 145 14.00 9.53 8.42
C SER A 145 13.58 9.68 9.88
N ILE A 146 12.73 10.68 10.19
CA ILE A 146 12.20 10.92 11.54
C ILE A 146 11.29 9.77 11.95
N LEU A 147 10.31 9.42 11.11
CA LEU A 147 9.28 8.43 11.45
C LEU A 147 9.83 7.00 11.55
N LEU A 148 10.85 6.68 10.77
CA LEU A 148 11.50 5.37 10.77
C LEU A 148 12.69 5.28 11.75
N GLY A 149 13.02 6.36 12.47
CA GLY A 149 14.17 6.38 13.38
C GLY A 149 15.51 6.08 12.69
N SER A 150 15.67 6.50 11.43
CA SER A 150 16.83 6.18 10.59
C SER A 150 17.51 7.44 10.04
N THR A 151 18.64 7.29 9.34
CA THR A 151 19.29 8.43 8.70
C THR A 151 18.67 8.72 7.33
N ARG A 152 18.73 9.97 6.87
CA ARG A 152 18.32 10.31 5.48
C ARG A 152 19.08 9.50 4.43
N ARG A 153 20.32 9.11 4.72
CA ARG A 153 21.14 8.25 3.85
C ARG A 153 20.55 6.85 3.72
N ASP A 154 20.05 6.28 4.82
CA ASP A 154 19.40 4.98 4.82
C ASP A 154 18.10 5.01 4.01
N VAL A 155 17.30 6.07 4.17
CA VAL A 155 16.06 6.28 3.39
C VAL A 155 16.37 6.38 1.90
N LEU A 156 17.34 7.20 1.49
CA LEU A 156 17.73 7.32 0.08
C LEU A 156 18.19 5.97 -0.50
N ALA A 157 19.06 5.27 0.23
CA ALA A 157 19.56 3.97 -0.21
C ALA A 157 18.42 2.92 -0.34
N ALA A 158 17.50 2.90 0.62
CA ALA A 158 16.33 2.02 0.60
C ALA A 158 15.37 2.35 -0.54
N ARG A 159 15.11 3.64 -0.79
CA ARG A 159 14.27 4.09 -1.91
C ARG A 159 14.85 3.64 -3.25
N VAL A 160 16.16 3.80 -3.44
CA VAL A 160 16.85 3.36 -4.67
C VAL A 160 16.73 1.84 -4.85
N ARG A 161 17.00 1.05 -3.80
CA ARG A 161 16.85 -0.42 -3.87
C ARG A 161 15.42 -0.84 -4.17
N ALA A 162 14.44 -0.22 -3.54
CA ALA A 162 13.04 -0.52 -3.75
C ALA A 162 12.61 -0.23 -5.20
N LEU A 163 12.96 0.95 -5.72
CA LEU A 163 12.68 1.33 -7.11
C LEU A 163 13.34 0.38 -8.12
N GLN A 164 14.59 -0.03 -7.87
CA GLN A 164 15.28 -1.02 -8.71
C GLN A 164 14.56 -2.37 -8.71
N LYS A 165 14.18 -2.88 -7.53
CA LYS A 165 13.47 -4.17 -7.42
C LYS A 165 12.10 -4.14 -8.10
N ILE A 166 11.35 -3.05 -7.91
CA ILE A 166 10.03 -2.86 -8.55
C ILE A 166 10.19 -2.73 -10.06
N GLY A 167 11.17 -1.96 -10.54
CA GLY A 167 11.47 -1.83 -11.96
C GLY A 167 11.78 -3.18 -12.60
N SER A 168 12.67 -3.97 -11.99
CA SER A 168 13.00 -5.31 -12.47
C SER A 168 11.81 -6.26 -12.48
N ALA A 169 10.95 -6.21 -11.46
CA ALA A 169 9.73 -6.99 -11.41
C ALA A 169 8.77 -6.60 -12.54
N ALA A 170 8.58 -5.30 -12.78
CA ALA A 170 7.71 -4.80 -13.84
C ALA A 170 8.15 -5.27 -15.24
N GLU A 171 9.46 -5.23 -15.53
CA GLU A 171 10.00 -5.74 -16.81
C GLU A 171 9.79 -7.26 -16.95
N PHE A 172 9.99 -8.02 -15.87
CA PHE A 172 9.73 -9.45 -15.86
C PHE A 172 8.26 -9.79 -16.15
N PHE A 173 7.32 -9.06 -15.52
CA PHE A 173 5.88 -9.26 -15.77
C PHE A 173 5.47 -8.87 -17.18
N ARG A 174 6.04 -7.80 -17.74
CA ARG A 174 5.83 -7.42 -19.15
C ARG A 174 6.28 -8.52 -20.11
N ALA A 175 7.49 -9.05 -19.92
CA ALA A 175 8.02 -10.14 -20.74
C ALA A 175 7.18 -11.42 -20.66
N GLN A 176 6.67 -11.77 -19.47
CA GLN A 176 5.77 -12.93 -19.31
C GLN A 176 4.41 -12.74 -19.98
N LYS A 177 3.86 -11.52 -19.97
CA LYS A 177 2.62 -11.21 -20.68
C LYS A 177 2.79 -11.36 -22.18
N GLU A 178 3.87 -10.82 -22.74
CA GLU A 178 4.20 -10.93 -24.17
C GLU A 178 4.38 -12.40 -24.59
N ASN A 179 5.04 -13.23 -23.78
CA ASN A 179 5.18 -14.66 -24.05
C ASN A 179 3.86 -15.46 -23.95
N ARG A 180 2.90 -15.02 -23.12
CA ARG A 180 1.57 -15.66 -23.03
C ARG A 180 0.63 -15.23 -24.16
N GLU A 181 0.85 -14.06 -24.75
CA GLU A 181 0.07 -13.52 -25.87
C GLU A 181 0.54 -14.00 -27.26
N ILE A 182 1.51 -14.92 -27.32
CA ILE A 182 1.84 -15.71 -28.53
C ILE A 182 1.08 -17.06 -28.49
N PRO A 183 -0.17 -17.19 -28.98
CA PRO A 183 -0.76 -18.51 -29.23
C PRO A 183 -0.83 -18.85 -30.73
N ALA A 184 -0.45 -20.08 -31.05
CA ALA A 184 -1.11 -20.95 -32.03
C ALA A 184 -1.24 -20.48 -33.50
N ARG A 185 -0.27 -19.75 -34.06
CA ARG A 185 -0.20 -19.50 -35.52
C ARG A 185 0.80 -20.36 -36.29
N THR A 186 1.55 -21.22 -35.61
CA THR A 186 2.46 -22.18 -36.26
C THR A 186 2.00 -23.62 -35.98
N ALA A 187 0.75 -23.93 -36.31
CA ALA A 187 0.39 -25.28 -36.73
C ALA A 187 0.24 -25.22 -38.25
N VAL A 188 1.37 -25.27 -38.96
CA VAL A 188 1.38 -25.41 -40.42
C VAL A 188 0.82 -26.78 -40.75
N ASP A 189 -0.26 -26.73 -41.52
CA ASP A 189 -0.95 -27.83 -42.17
C ASP A 189 0.03 -28.70 -42.98
N HIS A 190 0.19 -29.94 -42.53
CA HIS A 190 0.86 -30.99 -43.26
C HIS A 190 -0.04 -32.22 -43.27
N ARG A 191 -1.11 -32.18 -44.07
CA ARG A 191 -1.84 -33.41 -44.44
C ARG A 191 -2.65 -33.32 -45.74
N GLU A 192 -2.05 -32.80 -46.81
CA GLU A 192 -2.45 -33.19 -48.17
C GLU A 192 -1.22 -33.51 -49.04
N SER A 193 -0.70 -34.72 -48.88
CA SER A 193 0.12 -35.39 -49.90
C SER A 193 0.11 -36.89 -49.61
N GLY A 194 -0.76 -37.61 -50.30
CA GLY A 194 -0.74 -39.07 -50.28
C GLY A 194 -2.10 -39.74 -50.43
N MET A 195 -2.81 -39.51 -51.55
CA MET A 195 -3.81 -40.47 -52.02
C MET A 195 -4.11 -40.25 -53.51
N LEU A 196 -3.18 -40.69 -54.35
CA LEU A 196 -3.43 -41.01 -55.75
C LEU A 196 -2.47 -42.16 -56.07
N TYR A 197 -2.96 -43.40 -55.97
CA TYR A 197 -2.61 -44.57 -56.79
C TYR A 197 -3.14 -45.84 -56.11
N ALA A 198 -4.39 -46.20 -56.42
CA ALA A 198 -4.82 -47.60 -56.49
C ALA A 198 -5.94 -47.70 -57.53
N ARG A 199 -5.54 -48.10 -58.73
CA ARG A 199 -6.39 -48.39 -59.89
C ARG A 199 -7.06 -49.75 -59.70
N PHE A 200 -8.31 -49.82 -60.18
CA PHE A 200 -9.03 -51.03 -60.53
C PHE A 200 -8.17 -52.02 -61.34
N ALA A 201 -8.16 -53.26 -60.88
CA ALA A 201 -8.03 -54.48 -61.67
C ALA A 201 -8.82 -55.58 -60.95
#